data_AF-A0A1S9DJ30-F1
#
_entry.id   AF-A0A1S9DJ30-F1
#
_cell.length_a   1.000
_cell.length_b   1.000
_cell.length_c   1.000
_cell.angle_alpha   90.00
_cell.angle_beta   90.00
_cell.angle_gamma   90.00
#
_symmetry.space_group_name_H-M   'P 1'
#
loop_
_entity.id
_entity.type
_entity.pdbx_description
1 polymer ?
#
loop_
_entity_poly.entity_id
_entity_poly.type
_entity_poly.pdbx_seq_one_letter_code
_entity_poly.pdbx_strand_id
1 'polypeptide(L)'
;MALLSKEMQIEASENTQSTTDMLKLLWNLAPHVEALPEMFINVADRHYLESPELEFMFTQVKDTKKCQEFLNAVMLTMSLDKRSGYIAILDLMLESNFEIETFLEQTVEIKLSQEMANKALELQDYDALKVLIKYGSPQELNLQDALAAIDNSPPY
;
A
#
# COMPACT_ATOMS: atom_id res chain seq x y z
N MET A 1 -31.99 -1.15 14.88
CA MET A 1 -30.59 -0.68 14.82
C MET A 1 -29.91 -1.57 13.79
N ALA A 2 -29.59 -1.05 12.60
CA ALA A 2 -28.88 -1.84 11.60
C ALA A 2 -27.44 -2.03 12.12
N LEU A 3 -27.09 -3.24 12.55
CA LEU A 3 -25.70 -3.55 12.82
C LEU A 3 -24.99 -3.50 11.46
N LEU A 4 -24.13 -2.50 11.27
CA LEU A 4 -23.20 -2.51 10.15
C LEU A 4 -22.35 -3.77 10.27
N SER A 5 -22.45 -4.64 9.26
CA SER A 5 -21.77 -5.92 9.26
C SER A 5 -20.36 -5.78 8.69
N LYS A 6 -19.51 -6.78 8.95
CA LYS A 6 -18.17 -6.86 8.35
C LYS A 6 -18.24 -6.80 6.81
N GLU A 7 -19.26 -7.41 6.21
CA GLU A 7 -19.46 -7.43 4.76
C GLU A 7 -19.70 -6.02 4.20
N MET A 8 -20.41 -5.17 4.93
CA MET A 8 -20.63 -3.78 4.51
C MET A 8 -19.34 -2.96 4.53
N GLN A 9 -18.44 -3.22 5.48
CA GLN A 9 -17.13 -2.58 5.52
C GLN A 9 -16.20 -3.11 4.42
N ILE A 10 -16.25 -4.41 4.10
CA ILE A 10 -15.52 -4.99 2.95
C ILE A 10 -15.98 -4.34 1.64
N GLU A 11 -17.28 -4.28 1.39
CA GLU A 11 -17.84 -3.65 0.18
C GLU A 11 -17.42 -2.17 0.07
N ALA A 12 -17.52 -1.43 1.18
CA ALA A 12 -17.08 -0.04 1.20
C ALA A 12 -15.57 0.11 0.95
N SER A 13 -14.76 -0.84 1.42
CA SER A 13 -13.32 -0.93 1.20
C SER A 13 -12.92 -1.42 -0.19
N GLU A 14 -13.86 -1.87 -1.02
CA GLU A 14 -13.66 -2.13 -2.47
C GLU A 14 -14.22 -1.01 -3.37
N ASN A 15 -15.17 -0.22 -2.87
CA ASN A 15 -15.76 0.87 -3.64
C ASN A 15 -14.81 2.07 -3.85
N THR A 16 -14.40 2.31 -5.11
CA THR A 16 -13.52 3.43 -5.52
C THR A 16 -14.06 4.84 -5.23
N GLN A 17 -15.36 4.98 -4.96
CA GLN A 17 -15.97 6.24 -4.55
C GLN A 17 -16.02 6.43 -3.03
N SER A 18 -15.66 5.41 -2.25
CA SER A 18 -15.54 5.54 -0.79
C SER A 18 -14.32 6.38 -0.44
N THR A 19 -14.58 7.59 0.02
CA THR A 19 -13.55 8.49 0.55
C THR A 19 -13.13 8.09 1.96
N THR A 20 -11.98 8.58 2.41
CA THR A 20 -11.54 8.47 3.82
C THR A 20 -12.65 8.83 4.83
N ASP A 21 -13.44 9.88 4.58
CA ASP A 21 -14.50 10.31 5.49
C ASP A 21 -15.65 9.30 5.57
N MET A 22 -15.98 8.66 4.45
CA MET A 22 -16.99 7.61 4.40
C MET A 22 -16.52 6.36 5.13
N LEU A 23 -15.26 5.96 4.96
CA LEU A 23 -14.66 4.85 5.72
C LEU A 23 -14.65 5.14 7.22
N LYS A 24 -14.26 6.36 7.63
CA LYS A 24 -14.32 6.82 9.02
C LYS A 24 -15.74 6.75 9.59
N LEU A 25 -16.73 7.23 8.83
CA LEU A 25 -18.13 7.18 9.25
C LEU A 25 -18.60 5.75 9.48
N LEU A 26 -18.33 4.84 8.55
CA LEU A 26 -18.72 3.44 8.65
C LEU A 26 -18.06 2.75 9.85
N TRP A 27 -16.79 3.06 10.13
CA TRP A 27 -16.08 2.51 11.28
C TRP A 27 -16.62 3.04 12.61
N ASN A 28 -16.92 4.34 12.68
CA ASN A 28 -17.50 4.97 13.88
C ASN A 28 -18.90 4.40 14.20
N LEU A 29 -19.64 3.98 13.18
CA LEU A 29 -20.95 3.34 13.34
C LEU A 29 -20.84 1.83 13.68
N ALA A 30 -19.68 1.21 13.45
CA ALA A 30 -19.42 -0.20 13.73
C ALA A 30 -18.02 -0.42 14.37
N PRO A 31 -17.76 0.15 15.57
CA PRO A 31 -16.45 0.07 16.22
C PRO A 31 -16.09 -1.34 16.72
N HIS A 32 -17.06 -2.25 16.71
CA HIS A 32 -16.89 -3.65 17.09
C HIS A 32 -16.39 -4.53 15.92
N VAL A 33 -16.39 -4.01 14.70
CA VAL A 33 -15.86 -4.71 13.53
C VAL A 33 -14.35 -4.55 13.54
N GLU A 34 -13.64 -5.66 13.62
CA GLU A 34 -12.19 -5.68 13.50
C GLU A 34 -11.75 -5.41 12.05
N ALA A 35 -10.61 -4.74 11.89
CA ALA A 35 -10.00 -4.59 10.59
C ALA A 35 -9.59 -5.96 10.04
N LEU A 36 -10.01 -6.26 8.81
CA LEU A 36 -9.61 -7.47 8.10
C LEU A 36 -8.55 -7.14 7.04
N PRO A 37 -7.58 -8.04 6.78
CA PRO A 37 -6.57 -7.81 5.75
C PRO A 37 -7.17 -7.50 4.37
N GLU A 38 -8.31 -8.14 4.04
CA GLU A 38 -9.06 -7.90 2.80
C GLU A 38 -9.45 -6.43 2.63
N MET A 39 -9.91 -5.77 3.69
CA MET A 39 -10.28 -4.35 3.61
C MET A 39 -9.07 -3.46 3.31
N PHE A 40 -7.91 -3.86 3.81
CA PHE A 40 -6.65 -3.15 3.58
C PHE A 40 -6.16 -3.30 2.15
N ILE A 41 -6.21 -4.53 1.65
CA ILE A 41 -5.83 -4.87 0.28
C ILE A 41 -6.76 -4.17 -0.70
N ASN A 42 -8.07 -4.17 -0.44
CA ASN A 42 -9.03 -3.50 -1.31
C ASN A 42 -8.80 -1.98 -1.37
N VAL A 43 -8.36 -1.35 -0.27
CA VAL A 43 -7.99 0.07 -0.28
C VAL A 43 -6.66 0.27 -1.01
N ALA A 44 -5.66 -0.59 -0.80
CA ALA A 44 -4.37 -0.49 -1.50
C ALA A 44 -4.49 -0.70 -3.01
N ASP A 45 -5.37 -1.61 -3.42
CA ASP A 45 -5.65 -1.89 -4.83
C ASP A 45 -6.25 -0.68 -5.56
N ARG A 46 -6.81 0.29 -4.82
CA ARG A 46 -7.46 1.48 -5.37
C ARG A 46 -6.57 2.72 -5.38
N HIS A 47 -5.51 2.74 -4.60
CA HIS A 47 -4.72 3.94 -4.37
C HIS A 47 -3.25 3.74 -4.74
N TYR A 48 -2.68 4.79 -5.32
CA TYR A 48 -1.25 4.93 -5.54
C TYR A 48 -0.55 5.36 -4.23
N LEU A 49 0.78 5.47 -4.25
CA LEU A 49 1.60 5.87 -3.10
C LEU A 49 0.99 7.04 -2.31
N GLU A 50 1.04 6.96 -0.97
CA GLU A 50 0.53 7.97 -0.02
C GLU A 50 -1.00 8.19 -0.10
N SER A 51 -1.77 7.27 0.51
CA SER A 51 -3.23 7.37 0.60
C SER A 51 -3.72 7.62 2.04
N PRO A 52 -4.48 8.71 2.27
CA PRO A 52 -5.15 8.95 3.55
C PRO A 52 -6.12 7.82 3.95
N GLU A 53 -6.69 7.11 2.98
CA GLU A 53 -7.51 5.93 3.23
C GLU A 53 -6.65 4.79 3.79
N LEU A 54 -5.48 4.52 3.21
CA LEU A 54 -4.56 3.51 3.72
C LEU A 54 -4.03 3.85 5.11
N GLU A 55 -3.66 5.11 5.34
CA GLU A 55 -3.26 5.60 6.67
C GLU A 55 -4.38 5.38 7.69
N PHE A 56 -5.60 5.78 7.34
CA PHE A 56 -6.77 5.59 8.21
C PHE A 56 -7.00 4.10 8.50
N MET A 57 -6.95 3.25 7.48
CA MET A 57 -7.08 1.82 7.67
C MET A 57 -5.98 1.31 8.62
N PHE A 58 -4.74 1.79 8.49
CA PHE A 58 -3.62 1.34 9.32
C PHE A 58 -3.82 1.69 10.79
N THR A 59 -4.48 2.82 11.09
CA THR A 59 -4.84 3.17 12.48
C THR A 59 -5.76 2.14 13.16
N GLN A 60 -6.39 1.25 12.38
CA GLN A 60 -7.21 0.16 12.90
C GLN A 60 -6.41 -1.09 13.26
N VAL A 61 -5.14 -1.19 12.87
CA VAL A 61 -4.20 -2.23 13.31
C VAL A 61 -3.77 -1.92 14.74
N LYS A 62 -4.14 -2.78 15.70
CA LYS A 62 -3.97 -2.48 17.14
C LYS A 62 -2.78 -3.16 17.78
N ASP A 63 -2.23 -4.21 17.16
CA ASP A 63 -1.15 -5.00 17.72
C ASP A 63 -0.27 -5.62 16.64
N THR A 64 0.91 -6.07 17.07
CA THR A 64 1.93 -6.67 16.22
C THR A 64 1.43 -7.91 15.49
N LYS A 65 0.62 -8.75 16.14
CA LYS A 65 0.08 -9.96 15.52
C LYS A 65 -0.83 -9.59 14.35
N LYS A 66 -1.68 -8.58 14.54
CA LYS A 66 -2.56 -8.06 13.48
C LYS A 66 -1.74 -7.42 12.37
N CYS A 67 -0.69 -6.67 12.69
CA CYS A 67 0.22 -6.12 11.70
C CYS A 67 0.87 -7.24 10.86
N GLN A 68 1.30 -8.33 11.49
CA GLN A 68 1.85 -9.50 10.81
C GLN A 68 0.83 -10.22 9.92
N GLU A 69 -0.41 -10.39 10.39
CA GLU A 69 -1.50 -10.96 9.59
C GLU A 69 -1.72 -10.17 8.29
N PHE A 70 -1.65 -8.84 8.37
CA PHE A 70 -1.81 -7.96 7.22
C PHE A 70 -0.62 -8.05 6.28
N LEU A 71 0.61 -8.04 6.82
CA LEU A 71 1.83 -8.22 6.03
C LEU A 71 1.77 -9.52 5.23
N ASN A 72 1.41 -10.62 5.88
CA ASN A 72 1.30 -11.93 5.23
C ASN A 72 0.26 -11.94 4.11
N ALA A 73 -0.91 -11.33 4.34
CA ALA A 73 -1.97 -11.26 3.33
C ALA A 73 -1.57 -10.40 2.12
N VAL A 74 -0.91 -9.27 2.37
CA VAL A 74 -0.37 -8.38 1.32
C VAL A 74 0.65 -9.11 0.47
N MET A 75 1.61 -9.79 1.09
CA MET A 75 2.65 -10.53 0.36
C MET A 75 2.08 -11.66 -0.50
N LEU A 76 1.00 -12.32 -0.05
CA LEU A 76 0.33 -13.38 -0.81
C LEU A 76 -0.49 -12.86 -2.00
N THR A 77 -0.93 -11.60 -1.94
CA THR A 77 -1.82 -11.00 -2.94
C THR A 77 -1.11 -10.03 -3.89
N MET A 78 0.15 -9.69 -3.58
CA MET A 78 0.95 -8.73 -4.35
C MET A 78 1.14 -9.18 -5.80
N SER A 79 0.52 -8.45 -6.72
CA SER A 79 0.74 -8.55 -8.16
C SER A 79 1.60 -7.40 -8.69
N LEU A 80 2.31 -7.62 -9.80
CA LEU A 80 3.25 -6.65 -10.39
C LEU A 80 2.59 -5.33 -10.81
N ASP A 81 1.33 -5.38 -11.24
CA ASP A 81 0.50 -4.26 -11.69
C ASP A 81 -0.06 -3.38 -10.55
N LYS A 82 0.05 -3.83 -9.30
CA LYS A 82 -0.53 -3.16 -8.12
C LYS A 82 0.52 -2.78 -7.08
N ARG A 83 1.78 -2.75 -7.50
CA ARG A 83 2.95 -2.69 -6.61
C ARG A 83 3.03 -1.41 -5.77
N SER A 84 2.52 -0.28 -6.27
CA SER A 84 2.54 1.03 -5.59
C SER A 84 1.72 1.04 -4.29
N GLY A 85 0.47 0.55 -4.31
CA GLY A 85 -0.38 0.46 -3.13
C GLY A 85 0.20 -0.49 -2.06
N TYR A 86 0.73 -1.63 -2.48
CA TYR A 86 1.38 -2.58 -1.56
C TYR A 86 2.66 -2.02 -0.92
N ILE A 87 3.40 -1.19 -1.64
CA ILE A 87 4.58 -0.52 -1.10
C ILE A 87 4.19 0.55 -0.07
N ALA A 88 3.12 1.29 -0.30
CA ALA A 88 2.58 2.21 0.71
C ALA A 88 2.18 1.46 2.00
N ILE A 89 1.67 0.23 1.90
CA ILE A 89 1.40 -0.60 3.09
C ILE A 89 2.70 -0.97 3.82
N LEU A 90 3.74 -1.39 3.07
CA LEU A 90 5.03 -1.74 3.66
C LEU A 90 5.67 -0.54 4.38
N ASP A 91 5.56 0.67 3.81
CA ASP A 91 5.99 1.90 4.48
C ASP A 91 5.27 2.10 5.81
N LEU A 92 3.94 2.03 5.81
CA LEU A 92 3.14 2.21 7.02
C LEU A 92 3.56 1.23 8.12
N MET A 93 3.86 -0.01 7.74
CA MET A 93 4.35 -1.03 8.66
C MET A 93 5.77 -0.74 9.16
N LEU A 94 6.69 -0.33 8.29
CA LEU A 94 8.08 -0.02 8.65
C LEU A 94 8.20 1.26 9.49
N GLU A 95 7.32 2.24 9.27
CA GLU A 95 7.23 3.48 10.05
C GLU A 95 6.47 3.27 11.37
N SER A 96 5.81 2.13 11.54
CA SER A 96 5.11 1.78 12.78
C SER A 96 6.05 1.30 13.87
N ASN A 97 5.54 1.28 15.10
CA ASN A 97 6.25 0.70 16.25
C ASN A 97 6.01 -0.81 16.40
N PHE A 98 5.41 -1.48 15.41
CA PHE A 98 5.15 -2.92 15.48
C PHE A 98 6.42 -3.72 15.18
N GLU A 99 6.79 -4.63 16.08
CA GLU A 99 7.88 -5.59 15.88
C GLU A 99 7.43 -6.72 14.94
N ILE A 100 7.43 -6.46 13.64
CA ILE A 100 7.04 -7.45 12.64
C ILE A 100 8.14 -8.50 12.43
N GLU A 101 7.76 -9.78 12.46
CA GLU A 101 8.62 -10.87 12.02
C GLU A 101 8.67 -10.83 10.49
N THR A 102 9.76 -10.28 9.97
CA THR A 102 10.00 -10.28 8.53
C THR A 102 9.97 -11.71 8.00
N PHE A 103 9.37 -11.92 6.83
CA PHE A 103 9.45 -13.14 6.01
C PHE A 103 10.87 -13.37 5.44
N LEU A 104 11.93 -13.09 6.21
CA LEU A 104 13.34 -13.16 5.80
C LEU A 104 13.84 -14.59 5.53
N GLU A 105 13.01 -15.63 5.68
CA GLU A 105 13.35 -16.95 5.12
C GLU A 105 13.00 -17.07 3.62
N GLN A 106 12.16 -16.17 3.11
CA GLN A 106 12.01 -15.92 1.69
C GLN A 106 12.14 -14.42 1.46
N THR A 107 13.36 -13.90 1.60
CA THR A 107 13.76 -12.69 0.89
C THR A 107 13.54 -12.97 -0.60
N VAL A 108 12.33 -12.72 -1.08
CA VAL A 108 12.20 -12.14 -2.41
C VAL A 108 12.86 -10.79 -2.24
N GLU A 109 14.19 -10.79 -2.33
CA GLU A 109 14.96 -9.61 -2.66
C GLU A 109 14.27 -9.14 -3.93
N ILE A 110 13.35 -8.17 -3.80
CA ILE A 110 12.80 -7.48 -4.96
C ILE A 110 14.01 -6.70 -5.46
N LYS A 111 14.85 -7.39 -6.24
CA LYS A 111 15.96 -6.78 -6.97
C LYS A 111 15.31 -5.86 -7.97
N LEU A 112 15.09 -4.62 -7.54
CA LEU A 112 14.79 -3.52 -8.42
C LEU A 112 15.92 -3.49 -9.44
N SER A 113 15.59 -3.74 -10.70
CA SER A 113 16.57 -3.84 -11.78
C SER A 113 16.51 -2.61 -12.67
N GLN A 114 17.60 -2.34 -13.39
CA GLN A 114 17.61 -1.23 -14.35
C GLN A 114 16.53 -1.42 -15.43
N GLU A 115 16.20 -2.66 -15.78
CA GLU A 115 15.13 -2.97 -16.73
C GLU A 115 13.76 -2.49 -16.22
N MET A 116 13.48 -2.66 -14.93
CA MET A 116 12.26 -2.15 -14.31
C MET A 116 12.20 -0.63 -14.35
N ALA A 117 13.33 0.04 -14.10
CA ALA A 117 13.42 1.50 -14.19
C ALA A 117 13.20 2.01 -15.61
N ASN A 118 13.85 1.38 -16.60
CA ASN A 118 13.70 1.74 -18.00
C ASN A 118 12.25 1.54 -18.46
N LYS A 119 11.60 0.44 -18.04
CA LYS A 119 10.22 0.14 -18.40
C LYS A 119 9.22 1.09 -17.74
N ALA A 120 9.43 1.46 -16.47
CA ALA A 120 8.61 2.48 -15.80
C ALA A 120 8.74 3.84 -16.51
N LEU A 121 9.95 4.20 -16.95
CA LEU A 121 10.19 5.41 -17.75
C LEU A 121 9.48 5.39 -19.10
N GLU A 122 9.59 4.28 -19.84
CA GLU A 122 8.92 4.10 -21.14
C GLU A 122 7.40 4.22 -21.02
N LEU A 123 6.83 3.64 -19.98
CA LEU A 123 5.40 3.67 -19.71
C LEU A 123 4.92 4.98 -19.07
N GLN A 124 5.84 5.88 -18.70
CA GLN A 124 5.56 7.07 -17.89
C GLN A 124 4.78 6.72 -16.61
N ASP A 125 5.14 5.59 -15.99
CA ASP A 125 4.56 5.12 -14.75
C ASP A 125 5.24 5.82 -13.57
N TYR A 126 4.78 7.05 -13.30
CA TYR A 126 5.37 7.91 -12.27
C TYR A 126 5.35 7.27 -10.88
N ASP A 127 4.38 6.42 -10.57
CA ASP A 127 4.29 5.76 -9.28
C ASP A 127 5.33 4.63 -9.16
N ALA A 128 5.53 3.84 -10.22
CA ALA A 128 6.64 2.90 -10.28
C ALA A 128 7.99 3.61 -10.20
N LEU A 129 8.15 4.78 -10.83
CA LEU A 129 9.37 5.59 -10.72
C LEU A 129 9.60 6.11 -9.30
N LYS A 130 8.56 6.58 -8.59
CA LYS A 130 8.65 7.00 -7.17
C LYS A 130 9.11 5.84 -6.28
N VAL A 131 8.54 4.65 -6.49
CA VAL A 131 8.99 3.42 -5.82
C VAL A 131 10.48 3.17 -6.07
N LEU A 132 10.89 3.19 -7.34
CA LEU A 132 12.28 2.92 -7.72
C LEU A 132 13.25 3.94 -7.13
N ILE A 133 12.86 5.20 -7.02
CA ILE A 133 13.66 6.26 -6.37
C ILE A 133 13.74 6.07 -4.86
N LYS A 134 12.64 5.67 -4.22
CA LYS A 134 12.58 5.51 -2.77
C LYS A 134 13.34 4.28 -2.27
N TYR A 135 13.27 3.15 -2.97
CA TYR A 135 13.88 1.88 -2.50
C TYR A 135 14.99 1.33 -3.40
N GLY A 136 15.18 1.89 -4.59
CA GLY A 136 16.24 1.47 -5.49
C GLY A 136 17.61 1.85 -4.95
N SER A 137 18.58 0.92 -5.04
CA SER A 137 19.96 1.24 -4.68
C SER A 137 20.57 2.16 -5.74
N PRO A 138 20.98 3.40 -5.40
CA PRO A 138 21.58 4.33 -6.37
C PRO A 138 22.97 3.86 -6.85
N GLN A 139 23.55 2.85 -6.20
CA GLN A 139 24.80 2.23 -6.63
C GLN A 139 24.57 1.16 -7.73
N GLU A 140 23.35 0.64 -7.83
CA GLU A 140 22.97 -0.43 -8.76
C GLU A 140 22.02 0.05 -9.87
N LEU A 141 21.29 1.15 -9.64
CA LEU A 141 20.31 1.72 -10.57
C LEU A 141 20.68 3.14 -10.97
N ASN A 142 20.70 3.39 -12.27
CA ASN A 142 20.69 4.73 -12.82
C ASN A 142 19.26 5.27 -12.82
N LEU A 143 18.99 6.19 -11.89
CA LEU A 143 17.68 6.79 -11.65
C LEU A 143 17.64 8.28 -12.00
N GLN A 144 18.65 8.84 -12.66
CA GLN A 144 18.66 10.27 -13.01
C GLN A 144 17.51 10.64 -13.95
N ASP A 145 17.25 9.81 -14.96
CA ASP A 145 16.14 10.03 -15.88
C ASP A 145 14.79 9.86 -15.19
N ALA A 146 14.70 8.99 -14.18
CA ALA A 146 13.50 8.79 -13.37
C ALA A 146 13.21 10.03 -12.51
N LEU A 147 14.25 10.58 -11.87
CA LEU A 147 14.16 11.82 -11.08
C LEU A 147 13.72 12.99 -11.95
N ALA A 148 14.35 13.15 -13.13
CA ALA A 148 13.96 14.19 -14.08
C ALA A 148 12.52 14.02 -14.59
N ALA A 149 12.06 12.79 -14.80
CA ALA A 149 10.68 12.52 -15.20
C ALA A 149 9.66 12.90 -14.09
N ILE A 150 9.99 12.65 -12.81
CA ILE A 150 9.13 13.05 -11.68
C ILE A 150 9.11 14.57 -11.52
N ASP A 151 10.26 15.25 -11.59
CA ASP A 151 10.35 16.70 -11.43
C ASP A 151 9.55 17.46 -12.51
N ASN A 152 9.38 16.84 -13.68
CA ASN A 152 8.58 17.38 -14.79
C ASN A 152 7.16 16.79 -14.86
N SER A 153 6.76 15.95 -13.90
CA SER A 153 5.42 15.37 -13.87
C SER A 153 4.35 16.45 -13.63
N PRO A 154 3.16 16.35 -14.23
CA PRO A 154 2.07 17.28 -13.97
C PRO A 154 1.73 17.27 -12.48
N PRO A 155 1.50 18.44 -11.85
CA PRO A 155 0.97 18.47 -10.50
C PRO A 155 -0.44 17.87 -10.54
N TYR A 156 -0.60 16.71 -9.90
CA TYR A 156 -1.92 16.17 -9.56
C TYR A 156 -2.48 16.92 -8.34
#